data_AF-S0EXM0-F1
#
_entry.id   AF-S0EXM0-F1
#
_cell.length_a   1.000
_cell.length_b   1.000
_cell.length_c   1.000
_cell.angle_alpha   90.00
_cell.angle_beta   90.00
_cell.angle_gamma   90.00
#
_symmetry.space_group_name_H-M   'P 1'
#
loop_
_entity.id
_entity.type
_entity.pdbx_description
1 polymer ?
#
loop_
_entity_poly.entity_id
_entity_poly.type
_entity_poly.pdbx_seq_one_letter_code
_entity_poly.pdbx_strand_id
1 'polypeptide(L)'
;MNAKGSDASQNLLLTTSGEKLKSSSTSHTSLKNRNHRYRKAQIETASPVQLVLLLYESAIRFCDQALEAMAQKNLSEQNTNLLKAEEIIGELIGALNQDAGGELAVNLRRIYLYMLEKLVLANLYDESEGVQQVRDMLRSLHDSWAEAAQRLLEQTTLEAGENLPETARLGDRHV
;
A
#
# COMPACT_ATOMS: atom_id res chain seq x y z
N MET A 1 -37.56 59.77 -6.21
CA MET A 1 -38.09 60.86 -5.37
C MET A 1 -39.00 60.26 -4.31
N ASN A 2 -38.62 60.48 -3.04
CA ASN A 2 -39.36 60.43 -1.75
C ASN A 2 -40.30 59.25 -1.44
N ALA A 3 -40.03 58.39 -0.45
CA ALA A 3 -39.88 58.60 1.02
C ALA A 3 -41.21 58.65 1.79
N LYS A 4 -41.34 57.72 2.76
CA LYS A 4 -42.07 57.73 4.05
C LYS A 4 -42.47 56.28 4.40
N GLY A 5 -42.31 55.72 5.61
CA GLY A 5 -41.80 56.19 6.89
C GLY A 5 -41.17 54.98 7.64
N SER A 6 -40.23 55.16 8.57
CA SER A 6 -40.49 55.57 9.97
C SER A 6 -41.41 54.53 10.65
N ASP A 7 -41.04 53.86 11.74
CA ASP A 7 -40.46 54.47 12.92
C ASP A 7 -39.92 53.42 13.92
N ALA A 8 -38.96 53.90 14.71
CA ALA A 8 -38.59 53.58 16.08
C ALA A 8 -38.71 52.14 16.62
N SER A 9 -37.67 51.58 17.25
CA SER A 9 -36.99 52.25 18.35
C SER A 9 -35.53 51.81 18.51
N GLN A 10 -34.67 52.82 18.62
CA GLN A 10 -33.31 52.74 19.13
C GLN A 10 -33.35 52.79 20.67
N ASN A 11 -32.46 52.04 21.34
CA ASN A 11 -31.71 52.50 22.52
C ASN A 11 -30.60 51.48 22.80
N LEU A 12 -29.35 51.77 22.49
CA LEU A 12 -28.36 52.54 23.26
C LEU A 12 -27.56 51.65 24.24
N LEU A 13 -26.26 51.66 23.98
CA LEU A 13 -25.15 50.94 24.62
C LEU A 13 -25.02 51.22 26.13
N LEU A 14 -24.52 50.26 26.93
CA LEU A 14 -23.25 50.34 27.69
C LEU A 14 -23.01 49.13 28.66
N THR A 15 -21.92 48.38 28.40
CA THR A 15 -20.88 47.78 29.28
C THR A 15 -21.11 46.66 30.33
N THR A 16 -20.25 45.63 30.19
CA THR A 16 -19.59 44.74 31.21
C THR A 16 -20.49 43.76 31.99
N SER A 17 -20.12 42.54 32.36
CA SER A 17 -18.84 41.82 32.50
C SER A 17 -19.04 40.34 32.14
N GLY A 18 -17.96 39.67 31.74
CA GLY A 18 -18.02 38.40 31.02
C GLY A 18 -18.33 37.15 31.85
N GLU A 19 -18.67 36.09 31.12
CA GLU A 19 -18.35 34.72 31.50
C GLU A 19 -18.29 33.85 30.24
N LYS A 20 -17.09 33.30 30.00
CA LYS A 20 -16.83 32.19 29.06
C LYS A 20 -17.76 31.03 29.42
N LEU A 21 -18.13 30.19 28.44
CA LEU A 21 -17.82 28.74 28.42
C LEU A 21 -18.46 28.00 27.22
N LYS A 22 -17.54 27.49 26.38
CA LYS A 22 -17.53 26.21 25.63
C LYS A 22 -18.50 25.98 24.46
N SER A 23 -17.91 26.09 23.26
CA SER A 23 -18.27 25.32 22.07
C SER A 23 -17.68 23.90 22.12
N SER A 24 -18.44 22.91 21.63
CA SER A 24 -17.90 21.74 20.92
C SER A 24 -19.04 20.98 20.22
N SER A 25 -19.16 21.18 18.91
CA SER A 25 -20.06 20.45 18.01
C SER A 25 -19.44 19.12 17.55
N THR A 26 -20.23 18.05 17.71
CA THR A 26 -20.40 16.85 16.86
C THR A 26 -19.22 16.33 16.01
N SER A 27 -18.68 15.17 16.41
CA SER A 27 -17.72 14.37 15.62
C SER A 27 -18.42 13.18 14.94
N HIS A 28 -18.71 13.27 13.63
CA HIS A 28 -19.05 12.11 12.79
C HIS A 28 -18.49 12.29 11.37
N THR A 29 -17.16 12.29 11.24
CA THR A 29 -16.51 12.11 9.94
C THR A 29 -15.31 11.20 10.11
N SER A 30 -15.09 10.31 9.14
CA SER A 30 -13.78 9.72 8.80
C SER A 30 -13.48 8.30 9.30
N LEU A 31 -14.20 7.30 8.78
CA LEU A 31 -13.66 5.94 8.64
C LEU A 31 -13.16 5.65 7.21
N LYS A 32 -13.80 6.22 6.18
CA LYS A 32 -13.39 6.04 4.77
C LYS A 32 -12.07 6.75 4.41
N ASN A 33 -11.70 7.81 5.13
CA ASN A 33 -10.52 8.63 4.81
C ASN A 33 -9.24 8.21 5.57
N ARG A 34 -9.35 7.23 6.48
CA ARG A 34 -8.23 6.76 7.29
C ARG A 34 -7.35 5.77 6.52
N ASN A 35 -7.97 4.80 5.85
CA ASN A 35 -7.26 3.75 5.10
C ASN A 35 -6.47 4.31 3.91
N HIS A 36 -7.00 5.34 3.24
CA HIS A 36 -6.32 6.00 2.12
C HIS A 36 -5.04 6.73 2.57
N ARG A 37 -5.07 7.38 3.75
CA ARG A 37 -3.90 8.10 4.29
C ARG A 37 -2.79 7.17 4.77
N TYR A 38 -3.13 6.03 5.39
CA TYR A 38 -2.13 5.02 5.78
C TYR A 38 -1.43 4.40 4.56
N ARG A 39 -2.20 4.05 3.53
CA ARG A 39 -1.65 3.50 2.28
C ARG A 39 -0.74 4.50 1.55
N LYS A 40 -1.12 5.79 1.54
CA LYS A 40 -0.29 6.85 0.95
C LYS A 40 1.00 7.09 1.73
N ALA A 41 0.95 7.15 3.07
CA ALA A 41 2.13 7.31 3.91
C ALA A 41 3.08 6.11 3.81
N GLN A 42 2.56 4.88 3.71
CA GLN A 42 3.40 3.69 3.46
C GLN A 42 4.12 3.78 2.13
N ILE A 43 3.47 4.24 1.06
CA ILE A 43 4.11 4.39 -0.26
C ILE A 43 5.21 5.47 -0.23
N GLU A 44 5.02 6.55 0.53
CA GLU A 44 5.96 7.68 0.62
C GLU A 44 7.21 7.39 1.49
N THR A 45 7.15 6.40 2.40
CA THR A 45 8.27 6.05 3.31
C THR A 45 8.74 4.59 3.19
N ALA A 46 8.16 3.81 2.29
CA ALA A 46 8.53 2.41 2.07
C ALA A 46 9.91 2.32 1.42
N SER A 47 10.74 1.37 1.89
CA SER A 47 11.92 0.97 1.14
C SER A 47 11.49 0.41 -0.23
N PRO A 48 12.33 0.48 -1.27
CA PRO A 48 12.02 -0.09 -2.58
C PRO A 48 11.55 -1.56 -2.51
N VAL A 49 12.11 -2.34 -1.58
CA VAL A 49 11.71 -3.73 -1.32
C VAL A 49 10.30 -3.82 -0.76
N GLN A 50 9.93 -2.94 0.17
CA GLN A 50 8.58 -2.89 0.73
C GLN A 50 7.54 -2.55 -0.35
N LEU A 51 7.86 -1.69 -1.32
CA LEU A 51 6.98 -1.41 -2.46
C LEU A 51 6.75 -2.65 -3.33
N VAL A 52 7.81 -3.43 -3.59
CA VAL A 52 7.71 -4.70 -4.34
C VAL A 52 6.81 -5.70 -3.60
N LEU A 53 6.96 -5.85 -2.29
CA LEU A 53 6.08 -6.72 -1.48
C LEU A 53 4.61 -6.29 -1.56
N LEU A 54 4.32 -4.99 -1.50
CA LEU A 54 2.96 -4.45 -1.64
C LEU A 54 2.35 -4.69 -3.03
N LEU A 55 3.17 -4.71 -4.09
CA LEU A 55 2.74 -5.08 -5.44
C LEU A 55 2.32 -6.54 -5.48
N TYR A 56 3.15 -7.46 -4.97
CA TYR A 56 2.80 -8.88 -4.88
C TYR A 56 1.51 -9.12 -4.09
N GLU A 57 1.38 -8.53 -2.90
CA GLU A 57 0.15 -8.63 -2.09
C GLU A 57 -1.09 -8.15 -2.85
N SER A 58 -0.93 -7.09 -3.64
CA SER A 58 -2.01 -6.56 -4.47
C SER A 58 -2.38 -7.48 -5.63
N ALA A 59 -1.39 -8.04 -6.33
CA ALA A 59 -1.62 -9.01 -7.40
C ALA A 59 -2.32 -10.27 -6.88
N ILE A 60 -1.83 -10.84 -5.77
CA ILE A 60 -2.42 -12.00 -5.09
C ILE A 60 -3.88 -11.73 -4.73
N ARG A 61 -4.16 -10.57 -4.12
CA ARG A 61 -5.53 -10.16 -3.77
C ARG A 61 -6.44 -10.08 -5.00
N PHE A 62 -5.95 -9.55 -6.12
CA PHE A 62 -6.75 -9.49 -7.35
C PHE A 62 -6.98 -10.87 -7.96
N CYS A 63 -6.01 -11.79 -7.90
CA CYS A 63 -6.23 -13.20 -8.26
C CYS A 63 -7.32 -13.84 -7.37
N ASP A 64 -7.27 -13.64 -6.05
CA ASP A 64 -8.29 -14.16 -5.13
C ASP A 64 -9.68 -13.57 -5.40
N GLN A 65 -9.78 -12.28 -5.73
CA GLN A 65 -11.04 -11.63 -6.13
C GLN A 65 -11.57 -12.14 -7.48
N ALA A 66 -10.68 -12.40 -8.44
CA ALA A 66 -11.06 -13.01 -9.71
C ALA A 66 -11.60 -14.43 -9.51
N LEU A 67 -10.96 -15.25 -8.66
CA LEU A 67 -11.42 -16.60 -8.34
C LEU A 67 -12.81 -16.61 -7.69
N GLU A 68 -13.07 -15.69 -6.77
CA GLU A 68 -14.41 -15.52 -6.17
C GLU A 68 -15.44 -15.13 -7.24
N ALA A 69 -15.10 -14.19 -8.13
CA ALA A 69 -15.98 -13.80 -9.22
C ALA A 69 -16.28 -14.96 -10.20
N MET A 70 -15.29 -15.80 -10.50
CA MET A 70 -15.44 -17.01 -11.31
C MET A 70 -16.39 -18.03 -10.65
N ALA A 71 -16.26 -18.22 -9.33
CA ALA A 71 -17.17 -19.08 -8.57
C ALA A 71 -18.62 -18.58 -8.62
N GLN A 72 -18.80 -17.26 -8.63
CA GLN A 72 -20.11 -16.61 -8.77
C GLN A 72 -20.59 -16.45 -10.22
N LYS A 73 -19.80 -16.92 -11.21
CA LYS A 73 -20.06 -16.74 -12.65
C LYS A 73 -20.23 -15.27 -13.08
N ASN A 74 -19.54 -14.37 -12.39
CA ASN A 74 -19.49 -12.96 -12.72
C ASN A 74 -18.28 -12.64 -13.61
N LEU A 75 -18.45 -12.82 -14.92
CA LEU A 75 -17.39 -12.63 -15.92
C LEU A 75 -16.84 -11.19 -15.96
N SER A 76 -17.68 -10.20 -15.68
CA SER A 76 -17.26 -8.78 -15.67
C SER A 76 -16.28 -8.49 -14.54
N GLU A 77 -16.58 -8.98 -13.34
CA GLU A 77 -15.74 -8.79 -12.16
C GLU A 77 -14.48 -9.65 -12.24
N GLN A 78 -14.57 -10.87 -12.78
CA GLN A 78 -13.41 -11.71 -13.12
C GLN A 78 -12.45 -10.94 -14.04
N ASN A 79 -12.93 -10.47 -15.19
CA ASN A 79 -12.11 -9.77 -16.17
C ASN A 79 -11.45 -8.53 -15.55
N THR A 80 -12.22 -7.75 -14.79
CA THR A 80 -11.73 -6.53 -14.13
C THR A 80 -10.60 -6.83 -13.14
N ASN A 81 -10.70 -7.91 -12.36
CA ASN A 81 -9.66 -8.26 -11.39
C ASN A 81 -8.44 -8.91 -12.05
N LEU A 82 -8.62 -9.73 -13.09
CA LEU A 82 -7.50 -10.31 -13.83
C LEU A 82 -6.67 -9.23 -14.54
N LEU A 83 -7.31 -8.24 -15.18
CA LEU A 83 -6.60 -7.11 -15.79
C LEU A 83 -5.75 -6.32 -14.78
N LYS A 84 -6.25 -6.14 -13.55
CA LYS A 84 -5.48 -5.46 -12.48
C LYS A 84 -4.30 -6.30 -12.00
N ALA A 85 -4.45 -7.62 -11.92
CA ALA A 85 -3.33 -8.51 -11.60
C ALA A 85 -2.26 -8.47 -12.71
N GLU A 86 -2.69 -8.51 -13.98
CA GLU A 86 -1.82 -8.39 -15.15
C GLU A 86 -1.07 -7.05 -15.18
N GLU A 87 -1.74 -5.93 -14.90
CA GLU A 87 -1.12 -4.61 -14.83
C GLU A 87 0.02 -4.57 -13.79
N ILE A 88 -0.22 -5.11 -12.59
CA ILE A 88 0.80 -5.18 -11.53
C ILE A 88 1.98 -6.07 -11.94
N ILE A 89 1.72 -7.21 -12.57
CA ILE A 89 2.80 -8.08 -13.07
C ILE A 89 3.60 -7.35 -14.17
N GLY A 90 2.94 -6.56 -15.00
CA GLY A 90 3.60 -5.67 -15.96
C GLY A 90 4.53 -4.65 -15.29
N GLU A 91 4.08 -4.01 -14.21
CA GLU A 91 4.90 -3.09 -13.41
C GLU A 91 6.11 -3.81 -12.77
N LEU A 92 5.92 -5.04 -12.26
CA LEU A 92 7.01 -5.86 -11.73
C LEU A 92 8.07 -6.17 -12.80
N ILE A 93 7.65 -6.43 -14.05
CA ILE A 93 8.58 -6.60 -15.18
C ILE A 93 9.33 -5.29 -15.45
N GLY A 94 8.62 -4.16 -15.48
CA GLY A 94 9.19 -2.84 -15.73
C GLY A 94 10.19 -2.40 -14.64
N ALA A 95 10.02 -2.90 -13.42
CA ALA A 95 10.92 -2.63 -12.30
C ALA A 95 12.22 -3.45 -12.31
N LEU A 96 12.37 -4.46 -13.18
CA LEU A 96 13.57 -5.29 -13.23
C LEU A 96 14.76 -4.53 -13.85
N ASN A 97 15.82 -4.34 -13.07
CA ASN A 97 17.10 -3.85 -13.58
C ASN A 97 17.88 -5.01 -14.26
N GLN A 98 17.87 -5.05 -15.60
CA GLN A 98 18.53 -6.11 -16.37
C GLN A 98 20.06 -6.00 -16.30
N ASP A 99 20.62 -4.79 -16.19
CA ASP A 99 22.06 -4.55 -16.16
C ASP A 99 22.66 -5.00 -14.83
N ALA A 100 22.03 -4.63 -13.71
CA ALA A 100 22.50 -4.99 -12.37
C ALA A 100 22.06 -6.40 -11.94
N GLY A 101 20.90 -6.87 -12.41
CA GLY A 101 20.32 -8.14 -12.00
C GLY A 101 20.77 -9.36 -12.81
N GLY A 102 21.40 -9.15 -13.98
CA GLY A 102 21.96 -10.22 -14.81
C GLY A 102 20.99 -11.38 -15.06
N GLU A 103 21.46 -12.61 -14.85
CA GLU A 103 20.67 -13.83 -15.09
C GLU A 103 19.41 -13.92 -14.22
N LEU A 104 19.45 -13.40 -12.99
CA LEU A 104 18.28 -13.41 -12.10
C LEU A 104 17.15 -12.54 -12.67
N ALA A 105 17.47 -11.34 -13.15
CA ALA A 105 16.47 -10.45 -13.76
C ALA A 105 15.87 -11.07 -15.04
N VAL A 106 16.67 -11.78 -15.84
CA VAL A 106 16.19 -12.50 -17.02
C VAL A 106 15.23 -13.63 -16.64
N ASN A 107 15.57 -14.41 -15.61
CA ASN A 107 14.75 -15.52 -15.14
C ASN A 107 13.44 -15.05 -14.50
N LEU A 108 13.47 -14.00 -13.67
CA LEU A 108 12.26 -13.39 -13.11
C LEU A 108 11.34 -12.86 -14.21
N ARG A 109 11.90 -12.19 -15.23
CA ARG A 109 11.12 -11.72 -16.37
C ARG A 109 10.40 -12.86 -17.09
N ARG A 110 11.06 -14.00 -17.29
CA ARG A 110 10.43 -15.19 -17.91
C ARG A 110 9.27 -15.73 -17.08
N ILE A 111 9.45 -15.80 -15.76
CA ILE A 111 8.41 -16.24 -14.83
C ILE A 111 7.19 -15.30 -14.91
N TYR A 112 7.41 -13.98 -14.87
CA TYR A 112 6.32 -13.02 -14.95
C TYR A 112 5.59 -13.05 -16.30
N LEU A 113 6.32 -13.21 -17.41
CA LEU A 113 5.69 -13.36 -18.73
C LEU A 113 4.82 -14.62 -18.82
N TYR A 114 5.28 -15.73 -18.25
CA TYR A 114 4.49 -16.95 -18.15
C TYR A 114 3.21 -16.72 -17.33
N MET A 115 3.29 -16.01 -16.21
CA MET A 115 2.12 -15.66 -15.41
C MET A 115 1.11 -14.82 -16.20
N LEU A 116 1.57 -13.82 -16.94
CA LEU A 116 0.70 -12.99 -17.79
C LEU A 116 -0.04 -13.84 -18.83
N GLU A 117 0.69 -14.68 -19.57
CA GLU A 117 0.09 -15.58 -20.56
C GLU A 117 -0.97 -16.48 -19.90
N LYS A 118 -0.68 -17.03 -18.72
CA LYS A 118 -1.61 -17.87 -17.98
C LYS A 118 -2.86 -17.14 -17.51
N LEU A 119 -2.76 -15.91 -17.01
CA LEU A 119 -3.92 -15.12 -16.61
C LEU A 119 -4.80 -14.76 -17.81
N VAL A 120 -4.20 -14.41 -18.95
CA VAL A 120 -4.94 -14.11 -20.19
C VAL A 120 -5.73 -15.34 -20.66
N LEU A 121 -5.08 -16.51 -20.70
CA LEU A 121 -5.74 -17.76 -21.09
C LEU A 121 -6.85 -18.16 -20.11
N ALA A 122 -6.59 -18.04 -18.80
CA ALA A 122 -7.59 -18.33 -17.78
C ALA A 122 -8.82 -17.41 -17.87
N ASN A 123 -8.61 -16.12 -18.19
CA ASN A 123 -9.68 -15.16 -18.43
C ASN A 123 -10.50 -15.55 -19.67
N LEU A 124 -9.82 -15.88 -20.77
CA LEU A 124 -10.45 -16.23 -22.04
C LEU A 124 -11.31 -17.51 -21.95
N TYR A 125 -10.84 -18.50 -21.19
CA TYR A 125 -11.46 -19.82 -21.12
C TYR A 125 -12.26 -20.09 -19.83
N ASP A 126 -12.44 -19.09 -18.96
CA ASP A 126 -13.06 -19.26 -17.62
C ASP A 126 -12.39 -20.39 -16.80
N GLU A 127 -11.05 -20.49 -16.87
CA GLU A 127 -10.27 -21.57 -16.26
C GLU A 127 -9.65 -21.14 -14.92
N SER A 128 -10.34 -21.45 -13.82
CA SER A 128 -9.91 -21.02 -12.48
C SER A 128 -8.57 -21.61 -12.03
N GLU A 129 -8.19 -22.79 -12.54
CA GLU A 129 -6.93 -23.46 -12.21
C GLU A 129 -5.71 -22.63 -12.63
N GLY A 130 -5.76 -21.99 -13.81
CA GLY A 130 -4.71 -21.08 -14.27
C GLY A 130 -4.53 -19.88 -13.34
N VAL A 131 -5.61 -19.32 -12.81
CA VAL A 131 -5.54 -18.20 -11.84
C VAL A 131 -4.98 -18.68 -10.50
N GLN A 132 -5.36 -19.86 -10.03
CA GLN A 132 -4.83 -20.46 -8.78
C GLN A 132 -3.32 -20.69 -8.90
N GLN A 133 -2.86 -21.25 -10.01
CA GLN A 133 -1.44 -21.48 -10.27
C GLN A 133 -0.65 -20.17 -10.20
N VAL A 134 -1.10 -19.13 -10.89
CA VAL A 134 -0.41 -17.82 -10.87
C VAL A 134 -0.42 -17.21 -9.48
N ARG A 135 -1.54 -17.24 -8.76
CA ARG A 135 -1.63 -16.77 -7.38
C ARG A 135 -0.60 -17.45 -6.48
N ASP A 136 -0.46 -18.77 -6.59
CA ASP A 136 0.43 -19.55 -5.73
C ASP A 136 1.91 -19.29 -6.07
N MET A 137 2.22 -19.10 -7.36
CA MET A 137 3.56 -18.65 -7.77
C MET A 137 3.88 -17.24 -7.25
N LEU A 138 2.90 -16.30 -7.28
CA LEU A 138 3.07 -14.96 -6.71
C LEU A 138 3.32 -15.02 -5.20
N ARG A 139 2.62 -15.89 -4.47
CA ARG A 139 2.83 -16.12 -3.03
C ARG A 139 4.24 -16.64 -2.75
N SER A 140 4.69 -17.65 -3.48
CA SER A 140 6.05 -18.20 -3.33
C SER A 140 7.14 -17.15 -3.57
N LEU A 141 6.98 -16.30 -4.59
CA LEU A 141 7.90 -15.20 -4.85
C LEU A 141 7.83 -14.14 -3.75
N HIS A 142 6.63 -13.74 -3.30
CA HIS A 142 6.45 -12.80 -2.18
C HIS A 142 7.18 -13.28 -0.93
N ASP A 143 6.99 -14.54 -0.53
CA ASP A 143 7.65 -15.13 0.63
C ASP A 143 9.17 -15.09 0.49
N SER A 144 9.70 -15.43 -0.70
CA SER A 144 11.13 -15.39 -1.00
C SER A 144 11.71 -13.97 -0.88
N TRP A 145 10.98 -12.95 -1.36
CA TRP A 145 11.38 -11.56 -1.24
C TRP A 145 11.30 -11.05 0.20
N ALA A 146 10.29 -11.47 0.96
CA ALA A 146 10.14 -11.11 2.37
C ALA A 146 11.28 -11.67 3.21
N GLU A 147 11.65 -12.93 2.97
CA GLU A 147 12.80 -13.56 3.62
C GLU A 147 14.12 -12.86 3.28
N ALA A 148 14.34 -12.52 2.00
CA ALA A 148 15.53 -11.80 1.58
C ALA A 148 15.62 -10.40 2.24
N ALA A 149 14.49 -9.70 2.33
CA ALA A 149 14.41 -8.40 3.00
C ALA A 149 14.77 -8.48 4.48
N GLN A 150 14.26 -9.52 5.17
CA GLN A 150 14.56 -9.75 6.58
C GLN A 150 16.05 -10.02 6.81
N ARG A 151 16.67 -10.90 6.00
CA ARG A 151 18.10 -11.22 6.10
C ARG A 151 18.99 -9.99 5.91
N LEU A 152 18.63 -9.09 5.00
CA LEU A 152 19.37 -7.84 4.78
C LEU A 152 19.29 -6.91 6.01
N LEU A 153 18.13 -6.85 6.66
CA LEU A 153 17.96 -6.07 7.90
C LEU A 153 18.78 -6.66 9.07
N GLU A 154 18.82 -7.98 9.18
CA GLU A 154 19.64 -8.67 10.19
C GLU A 154 21.14 -8.42 9.98
N GLN A 155 21.63 -8.48 8.73
CA GLN A 155 23.03 -8.20 8.41
C GLN A 155 23.43 -6.75 8.76
N THR A 156 22.59 -5.78 8.41
CA THR A 156 22.87 -4.36 8.71
C THR A 156 22.86 -4.04 10.20
N THR A 157 22.05 -4.74 11.00
CA THR A 157 22.03 -4.55 12.46
C THR A 157 23.24 -5.19 13.17
N LEU A 158 23.76 -6.32 12.66
CA LEU A 158 24.96 -6.96 13.18
C LEU A 158 26.22 -6.12 12.93
N GLU A 159 26.39 -5.58 11.72
CA GLU A 159 27.52 -4.72 11.36
C GLU A 159 27.54 -3.39 12.16
N ALA A 160 26.37 -2.86 12.51
CA ALA A 160 26.24 -1.67 13.35
C ALA A 160 26.60 -1.93 14.82
N GLY A 161 26.34 -3.15 15.33
CA GLY A 161 26.72 -3.58 16.68
C GLY A 161 28.22 -3.86 16.85
N GLU A 162 28.88 -4.30 15.77
CA GLU A 162 30.31 -4.63 15.79
C GLU A 162 31.20 -3.37 15.73
N ASN A 163 30.75 -2.33 15.00
CA ASN A 163 31.46 -1.05 14.80
C ASN A 163 31.24 0.04 15.87
N LEU A 164 30.70 -0.29 17.06
CA LEU A 164 30.71 0.67 18.16
C LEU A 164 32.15 1.00 18.58
N PRO A 165 32.52 2.28 18.73
CA PRO A 165 33.85 2.66 19.20
C PRO A 165 34.11 1.99 20.56
N GLU A 166 35.32 1.44 20.72
CA GLU A 166 35.76 0.67 21.89
C GLU A 166 35.51 1.38 23.23
N THR A 167 35.41 2.71 23.20
CA THR A 167 35.06 3.57 24.34
C THR A 167 33.65 3.35 24.89
N ALA A 168 32.72 2.78 24.13
CA ALA A 168 31.37 2.43 24.60
C ALA A 168 31.31 1.05 25.29
N ARG A 169 32.33 0.20 25.11
CA ARG A 169 32.43 -1.13 25.76
C ARG A 169 33.10 -1.08 27.13
N LEU A 170 33.73 0.05 27.48
CA LEU A 170 34.43 0.29 28.74
C LEU A 170 33.57 1.12 29.71
N GLY A 171 32.41 0.58 30.10
CA GLY A 171 31.58 1.13 31.19
C GLY A 171 31.85 0.50 32.56
N ASP A 172 32.39 -0.72 32.63
CA ASP A 172 32.38 -1.53 33.87
C ASP A 172 33.76 -1.95 34.39
N ARG A 173 34.85 -1.33 33.94
CA ARG A 173 36.16 -1.56 34.56
C ARG A 173 36.92 -0.25 34.68
N HIS A 174 36.70 0.47 35.77
CA HIS A 174 37.75 0.89 36.69
C HIS A 174 37.16 1.77 37.81
N VAL A 175 37.31 1.23 39.04
CA VAL A 175 37.30 1.88 40.37
C VAL A 175 35.95 2.29 40.95
#